data_AF-A0A7C4U8I1-F1
#
_entry.id   AF-A0A7C4U8I1-F1
#
_cell.length_a   1.000
_cell.length_b   1.000
_cell.length_c   1.000
_cell.angle_alpha   90.00
_cell.angle_beta   90.00
_cell.angle_gamma   90.00
#
_symmetry.space_group_name_H-M   'P 1'
#
loop_
_entity.id
_entity.type
_entity.pdbx_description
1 polymer ?
#
loop_
_entity_poly.entity_id
_entity_poly.type
_entity_poly.pdbx_seq_one_letter_code
_entity_poly.pdbx_strand_id
1 'polypeptide(L)'
;MRRSSVVFIVCVVVSLPACSRQGARNIALQKQWNAKCKEAADLLAGVTDVASARAAEPKLIRVFDEWEKIGEQLDESYDPENVAVRDNKAMTEAAAQGIVEMQRLTQETLRISKRPELVEALGKAWKRNPSTMMLQAGSTGR
;
A
#
# COMPACT_ATOMS: atom_id res chain seq x y z
N MET A 1 14.37 -21.46 -59.63
CA MET A 1 15.07 -20.97 -58.42
C MET A 1 14.71 -19.53 -58.16
N ARG A 2 13.99 -19.25 -57.07
CA ARG A 2 14.06 -18.03 -56.23
C ARG A 2 13.00 -18.18 -55.14
N ARG A 3 13.35 -18.99 -54.14
CA ARG A 3 12.75 -18.92 -52.80
C ARG A 3 13.39 -17.72 -52.08
N SER A 4 12.70 -17.25 -51.05
CA SER A 4 13.20 -16.36 -49.99
C SER A 4 13.02 -14.87 -50.24
N SER A 5 11.97 -14.31 -49.63
CA SER A 5 11.98 -12.97 -49.00
C SER A 5 10.85 -12.74 -47.99
N VAL A 6 9.92 -13.67 -47.75
CA VAL A 6 8.74 -13.43 -46.87
C VAL A 6 8.92 -13.94 -45.44
N VAL A 7 10.13 -13.88 -44.86
CA VAL A 7 10.36 -14.38 -43.48
C VAL A 7 10.96 -13.33 -42.53
N PHE A 8 11.15 -12.07 -42.95
CA PHE A 8 11.85 -11.08 -42.12
C PHE A 8 10.99 -9.95 -41.51
N ILE A 9 9.66 -10.09 -41.45
CA ILE A 9 8.78 -9.11 -40.78
C ILE A 9 7.80 -9.78 -39.81
N VAL A 10 8.30 -10.72 -39.00
CA VAL A 10 7.52 -11.28 -37.86
C VAL A 10 8.30 -11.23 -36.53
N CYS A 11 9.57 -10.81 -36.53
CA CYS A 11 10.38 -10.81 -35.30
C CYS A 11 10.51 -9.46 -34.56
N VAL A 12 9.84 -8.39 -34.99
CA VAL A 12 9.98 -7.06 -34.34
C VAL A 12 8.84 -6.74 -33.36
N VAL A 13 7.74 -7.50 -33.37
CA VAL A 13 6.56 -7.20 -32.51
C VAL A 13 6.55 -7.98 -31.19
N VAL A 14 7.43 -8.97 -31.01
CA VAL A 14 7.40 -9.84 -29.81
C VAL A 14 8.37 -9.39 -28.71
N SER A 15 9.27 -8.43 -28.98
CA SER A 15 10.32 -8.03 -28.03
C SER A 15 9.98 -6.81 -27.15
N LEU A 16 8.77 -6.25 -27.26
CA LEU A 16 8.31 -5.13 -26.42
C LEU A 16 6.95 -5.45 -25.77
N PRO A 17 6.92 -6.26 -24.69
CA PRO A 17 5.90 -5.98 -23.66
C PRO A 17 6.29 -6.35 -22.21
N ALA A 18 7.56 -6.63 -21.88
CA ALA A 18 7.92 -6.98 -20.50
C ALA A 18 8.04 -5.75 -19.59
N CYS A 19 8.81 -4.73 -20.02
CA CYS A 19 9.11 -3.57 -19.16
C CYS A 19 7.91 -2.65 -18.91
N SER A 20 7.02 -2.41 -19.89
CA SER A 20 5.84 -1.54 -19.69
C SER A 20 4.73 -2.19 -18.85
N ARG A 21 4.68 -3.53 -18.81
CA ARG A 21 3.70 -4.26 -17.99
C ARG A 21 4.06 -4.24 -16.51
N GLN A 22 5.34 -4.26 -16.19
CA GLN A 22 5.81 -4.23 -14.80
C GLN A 22 5.54 -2.87 -14.15
N GLY A 23 5.87 -1.76 -14.82
CA GLY A 23 5.54 -0.42 -14.32
C GLY A 23 4.04 -0.20 -14.11
N ALA A 24 3.19 -0.64 -15.06
CA ALA A 24 1.74 -0.56 -14.91
C ALA A 24 1.20 -1.41 -13.74
N ARG A 25 1.78 -2.59 -13.51
CA ARG A 25 1.44 -3.47 -12.38
C ARG A 25 1.83 -2.82 -11.05
N ASN A 26 3.03 -2.24 -10.95
CA ASN A 26 3.51 -1.62 -9.70
C ASN A 26 2.66 -0.40 -9.34
N ILE A 27 2.27 0.43 -10.33
CA ILE A 27 1.34 1.55 -10.09
C ILE A 27 -0.02 1.03 -9.59
N ALA A 28 -0.53 -0.06 -10.17
CA ALA A 28 -1.80 -0.65 -9.73
C ALA A 28 -1.71 -1.20 -8.30
N LEU A 29 -0.61 -1.88 -7.95
CA LEU A 29 -0.34 -2.36 -6.60
C LEU A 29 -0.20 -1.19 -5.61
N GLN A 30 0.52 -0.12 -5.97
CA GLN A 30 0.65 1.07 -5.12
C GLN A 30 -0.71 1.73 -4.85
N LYS A 31 -1.58 1.80 -5.86
CA LYS A 31 -2.94 2.31 -5.68
C LYS A 31 -3.78 1.42 -4.76
N GLN A 32 -3.64 0.10 -4.85
CA GLN A 32 -4.31 -0.83 -3.93
C GLN A 32 -3.78 -0.70 -2.50
N TRP A 33 -2.47 -0.54 -2.35
CA TRP A 33 -1.81 -0.28 -1.07
C TRP A 33 -2.37 1.01 -0.43
N ASN A 34 -2.44 2.10 -1.20
CA ASN A 34 -3.02 3.36 -0.74
C ASN A 34 -4.50 3.20 -0.36
N ALA A 35 -5.27 2.42 -1.13
CA ALA A 35 -6.68 2.17 -0.82
C ALA A 35 -6.85 1.44 0.52
N LYS A 36 -5.96 0.49 0.84
CA LYS A 36 -5.97 -0.18 2.15
C LYS A 36 -5.55 0.73 3.29
N CYS A 37 -4.57 1.59 3.05
CA CYS A 37 -4.21 2.65 4.00
C CYS A 37 -5.41 3.56 4.31
N LYS A 38 -6.10 4.02 3.26
CA LYS A 38 -7.32 4.83 3.38
C LYS A 38 -8.43 4.09 4.12
N GLU A 39 -8.68 2.82 3.78
CA GLU A 39 -9.70 1.99 4.43
C GLU A 39 -9.42 1.84 5.93
N ALA A 40 -8.15 1.59 6.31
CA ALA A 40 -7.74 1.55 7.70
C ALA A 40 -7.96 2.90 8.41
N ALA A 41 -7.61 4.02 7.77
CA ALA A 41 -7.82 5.35 8.32
C ALA A 41 -9.32 5.67 8.50
N ASP A 42 -10.16 5.30 7.53
CA ASP A 42 -11.62 5.46 7.61
C ASP A 42 -12.22 4.61 8.74
N LEU A 43 -11.75 3.37 8.92
CA LEU A 43 -12.17 2.50 10.02
C LEU A 43 -11.76 3.07 11.38
N LEU A 44 -10.52 3.56 11.53
CA LEU A 44 -10.08 4.19 12.78
C LEU A 44 -10.84 5.49 13.06
N ALA A 45 -11.13 6.31 12.05
CA ALA A 45 -11.95 7.52 12.21
C ALA A 45 -13.35 7.21 12.75
N GLY A 46 -13.93 6.07 12.38
CA GLY A 46 -15.21 5.57 12.91
C GLY A 46 -15.16 5.08 14.37
N VAL A 47 -13.98 4.95 14.97
CA VAL A 47 -13.83 4.54 16.37
C VAL A 47 -14.01 5.75 17.30
N THR A 48 -15.21 5.87 17.88
CA THR A 48 -15.59 6.96 18.80
C THR A 48 -15.77 6.48 20.25
N ASP A 49 -16.01 5.19 20.44
CA ASP A 49 -16.32 4.55 21.72
C ASP A 49 -15.90 3.07 21.71
N VAL A 50 -16.03 2.39 22.85
CA VAL A 50 -15.61 0.99 23.02
C VAL A 50 -16.41 0.04 22.10
N ALA A 51 -17.68 0.33 21.84
CA ALA A 51 -18.52 -0.53 21.00
C ALA A 51 -18.07 -0.47 19.52
N SER A 52 -17.86 0.74 19.01
CA SER A 52 -17.30 0.97 17.67
C SER A 52 -15.88 0.42 17.53
N ALA A 53 -15.03 0.52 18.57
CA ALA A 53 -13.71 -0.09 18.60
C ALA A 53 -13.76 -1.62 18.43
N ARG A 54 -14.59 -2.31 19.22
CA ARG A 54 -14.78 -3.78 19.12
C ARG A 54 -15.35 -4.20 17.77
N ALA A 55 -16.25 -3.40 17.20
CA ALA A 55 -16.81 -3.67 15.88
C ALA A 55 -15.79 -3.44 14.74
N ALA A 56 -14.84 -2.51 14.94
CA ALA A 56 -13.81 -2.20 13.97
C ALA A 56 -12.64 -3.21 14.01
N GLU A 57 -12.31 -3.77 15.18
CA GLU A 57 -11.18 -4.70 15.36
C GLU A 57 -11.09 -5.80 14.27
N PRO A 58 -12.11 -6.65 14.04
CA PRO A 58 -11.99 -7.73 13.06
C PRO A 58 -11.85 -7.22 11.62
N LYS A 59 -12.41 -6.04 11.31
CA LYS A 59 -12.30 -5.42 9.98
C LYS A 59 -10.89 -4.89 9.76
N LEU A 60 -10.34 -4.19 10.75
CA LEU A 60 -8.98 -3.68 10.72
C LEU A 60 -7.95 -4.81 10.58
N ILE A 61 -8.11 -5.92 11.30
CA ILE A 61 -7.24 -7.10 11.16
C ILE A 61 -7.19 -7.56 9.70
N ARG A 62 -8.36 -7.74 9.08
CA ARG A 62 -8.45 -8.16 7.68
C ARG A 62 -7.82 -7.14 6.73
N VAL A 63 -8.05 -5.85 6.95
CA VAL A 63 -7.44 -4.78 6.15
C VAL A 63 -5.93 -4.84 6.27
N PHE A 64 -5.38 -5.01 7.47
CA PHE A 64 -3.93 -5.13 7.67
C PHE A 64 -3.35 -6.39 7.02
N ASP A 65 -4.04 -7.54 7.08
CA ASP A 65 -3.62 -8.76 6.37
C ASP A 65 -3.55 -8.56 4.85
N GLU A 66 -4.55 -7.91 4.26
CA GLU A 66 -4.59 -7.64 2.83
C GLU A 66 -3.54 -6.58 2.44
N TRP A 67 -3.31 -5.60 3.31
CA TRP A 67 -2.34 -4.54 3.11
C TRP A 67 -0.90 -5.07 3.13
N GLU A 68 -0.57 -5.94 4.09
CA GLU A 68 0.72 -6.61 4.19
C GLU A 68 1.04 -7.42 2.93
N LYS A 69 0.08 -8.22 2.44
CA LYS A 69 0.24 -8.99 1.18
C LYS A 69 0.51 -8.11 -0.03
N ILE A 70 -0.14 -6.95 -0.12
CA ILE A 70 0.13 -6.00 -1.22
C ILE A 70 1.52 -5.40 -1.06
N GLY A 71 1.95 -5.13 0.17
CA GLY A 71 3.32 -4.68 0.49
C GLY A 71 4.38 -5.69 0.03
N GLU A 72 4.20 -6.97 0.38
CA GLU A 72 5.09 -8.05 -0.08
C GLU A 72 5.16 -8.12 -1.61
N GLN A 73 4.01 -8.00 -2.30
CA GLN A 73 3.97 -7.97 -3.76
C GLN A 73 4.67 -6.74 -4.36
N LEU A 74 4.63 -5.59 -3.68
CA LEU A 74 5.36 -4.39 -4.09
C LEU A 74 6.86 -4.59 -3.94
N ASP A 75 7.30 -5.12 -2.80
CA ASP A 75 8.72 -5.40 -2.52
C ASP A 75 9.31 -6.43 -3.50
N GLU A 76 8.56 -7.50 -3.79
CA GLU A 76 8.95 -8.51 -4.81
C GLU A 76 8.99 -7.94 -6.23
N SER A 77 8.20 -6.88 -6.51
CA SER A 77 8.12 -6.27 -7.83
C SER A 77 9.16 -5.18 -8.08
N TYR A 78 9.96 -4.84 -7.06
CA TYR A 78 10.98 -3.80 -7.14
C TYR A 78 12.18 -4.29 -7.97
N ASP A 79 12.33 -3.69 -9.15
CA ASP A 79 13.49 -3.87 -10.03
C ASP A 79 14.23 -2.53 -10.15
N PRO A 80 15.39 -2.36 -9.48
CA PRO A 80 16.14 -1.10 -9.49
C PRO A 80 16.67 -0.74 -10.89
N GLU A 81 16.78 -1.70 -11.81
CA GLU A 81 17.32 -1.49 -13.15
C GLU A 81 16.25 -1.03 -14.16
N ASN A 82 14.96 -1.04 -13.79
CA ASN A 82 13.84 -0.93 -14.73
C ASN A 82 12.78 0.12 -14.34
N VAL A 83 13.20 1.28 -13.85
CA VAL A 83 12.30 2.40 -13.53
C VAL A 83 12.09 3.28 -14.76
N ALA A 84 11.08 2.97 -15.58
CA ALA A 84 10.76 3.77 -16.76
C ALA A 84 10.30 5.20 -16.39
N VAL A 85 10.82 6.21 -17.11
CA VAL A 85 10.59 7.64 -16.83
C VAL A 85 9.12 8.06 -16.89
N ARG A 86 8.27 7.41 -17.71
CA ARG A 86 6.84 7.71 -17.80
C ARG A 86 6.02 7.12 -16.65
N ASP A 87 6.42 5.96 -16.15
CA ASP A 87 5.84 5.36 -14.94
C ASP A 87 6.18 6.18 -13.69
N ASN A 88 7.26 6.96 -13.76
CA ASN A 88 7.74 7.81 -12.68
C ASN A 88 6.72 8.88 -12.25
N LYS A 89 5.99 9.54 -13.17
CA LYS A 89 4.98 10.56 -12.78
C LYS A 89 3.78 9.92 -12.08
N ALA A 90 3.17 8.90 -12.68
CA ALA A 90 2.01 8.22 -12.12
C ALA A 90 2.35 7.50 -10.81
N MET A 91 3.56 6.93 -10.71
CA MET A 91 4.07 6.37 -9.47
C MET A 91 4.31 7.46 -8.41
N THR A 92 4.89 8.62 -8.79
CA THR A 92 5.09 9.75 -7.87
C THR A 92 3.75 10.26 -7.33
N GLU A 93 2.73 10.41 -8.18
CA GLU A 93 1.38 10.81 -7.74
C GLU A 93 0.76 9.76 -6.80
N ALA A 94 0.91 8.47 -7.12
CA ALA A 94 0.46 7.39 -6.25
C ALA A 94 1.21 7.40 -4.90
N ALA A 95 2.53 7.56 -4.90
CA ALA A 95 3.32 7.65 -3.67
C ALA A 95 2.92 8.87 -2.82
N ALA A 96 2.70 10.04 -3.44
CA ALA A 96 2.22 11.24 -2.76
C ALA A 96 0.85 11.02 -2.10
N GLN A 97 -0.08 10.36 -2.80
CA GLN A 97 -1.37 9.97 -2.21
C GLN A 97 -1.19 8.99 -1.04
N GLY A 98 -0.28 8.03 -1.16
CA GLY A 98 0.04 7.10 -0.08
C GLY A 98 0.55 7.80 1.17
N ILE A 99 1.37 8.84 1.01
CA ILE A 99 1.86 9.68 2.13
C ILE A 99 0.70 10.38 2.82
N VAL A 100 -0.23 10.97 2.08
CA VAL A 100 -1.40 11.67 2.65
C VAL A 100 -2.27 10.73 3.47
N GLU A 101 -2.56 9.53 2.95
CA GLU A 101 -3.37 8.55 3.68
C GLU A 101 -2.61 8.00 4.90
N MET A 102 -1.29 7.79 4.82
CA MET A 102 -0.48 7.39 5.98
C MET A 102 -0.44 8.45 7.08
N GLN A 103 -0.37 9.74 6.70
CA GLN A 103 -0.46 10.84 7.66
C GLN A 103 -1.81 10.84 8.36
N ARG A 104 -2.90 10.64 7.61
CA ARG A 104 -4.24 10.52 8.17
C ARG A 104 -4.38 9.32 9.11
N LEU A 105 -3.89 8.14 8.71
CA LEU A 105 -3.85 6.95 9.55
C LEU A 105 -3.09 7.23 10.86
N THR A 106 -1.95 7.90 10.78
CA THR A 106 -1.13 8.28 11.93
C THR A 106 -1.87 9.23 12.87
N GLN A 107 -2.59 10.22 12.33
CA GLN A 107 -3.42 11.13 13.12
C GLN A 107 -4.54 10.41 13.86
N GLU A 108 -5.27 9.51 13.20
CA GLU A 108 -6.32 8.71 13.84
C GLU A 108 -5.76 7.78 14.90
N THR A 109 -4.60 7.19 14.63
CA THR A 109 -3.88 6.38 15.60
C THR A 109 -3.49 7.22 16.82
N LEU A 110 -2.94 8.42 16.63
CA LEU A 110 -2.62 9.32 17.75
C LEU A 110 -3.85 9.78 18.54
N ARG A 111 -5.00 9.95 17.87
CA ARG A 111 -6.26 10.28 18.54
C ARG A 111 -6.69 9.13 19.47
N ILE A 112 -6.63 7.89 18.96
CA ILE A 112 -7.03 6.69 19.71
C ILE A 112 -6.04 6.37 20.82
N SER A 113 -4.72 6.58 20.61
CA SER A 113 -3.69 6.24 21.61
C SER A 113 -3.84 7.02 22.92
N LYS A 114 -4.49 8.18 22.88
CA LYS A 114 -4.82 9.00 24.06
C LYS A 114 -6.00 8.46 24.87
N ARG A 115 -6.62 7.36 24.42
CA ARG A 115 -7.83 6.76 24.98
C ARG A 115 -7.61 5.26 25.24
N PRO A 116 -7.07 4.89 26.41
CA PRO A 116 -6.63 3.52 26.69
C PRO A 116 -7.77 2.50 26.57
N GLU A 117 -9.02 2.89 26.87
CA GLU A 117 -10.20 2.05 26.71
C GLU A 117 -10.47 1.66 25.25
N LEU A 118 -10.16 2.55 24.30
CA LEU A 118 -10.29 2.27 22.87
C LEU A 118 -9.14 1.42 22.35
N VAL A 119 -7.92 1.69 22.84
CA VAL A 119 -6.73 0.90 22.53
C VAL A 119 -6.93 -0.56 22.95
N GLU A 120 -7.41 -0.78 24.17
CA GLU A 120 -7.71 -2.11 24.68
C GLU A 120 -8.82 -2.78 23.87
N ALA A 121 -9.89 -2.04 23.55
CA ALA A 121 -11.01 -2.53 22.77
C ALA A 121 -10.67 -2.87 21.31
N LEU A 122 -9.65 -2.24 20.73
CA LEU A 122 -9.09 -2.59 19.41
C LEU A 122 -8.17 -3.81 19.46
N GLY A 123 -7.79 -4.26 20.65
CA GLY A 123 -7.13 -5.55 20.88
C GLY A 123 -5.96 -5.84 19.95
N LYS A 124 -6.12 -6.87 19.12
CA LYS A 124 -5.08 -7.32 18.19
C LYS A 124 -4.86 -6.34 17.04
N ALA A 125 -5.92 -5.67 16.57
CA ALA A 125 -5.80 -4.69 15.49
C ALA A 125 -4.85 -3.55 15.87
N TRP A 126 -4.89 -3.10 17.12
CA TRP A 126 -4.01 -2.04 17.60
C TRP A 126 -2.52 -2.41 17.47
N LYS A 127 -2.16 -3.63 17.86
CA LYS A 127 -0.76 -4.13 17.81
C LYS A 127 -0.25 -4.34 16.38
N ARG A 128 -1.15 -4.55 15.43
CA ARG A 128 -0.83 -4.77 14.01
C ARG A 128 -0.84 -3.49 13.18
N ASN A 129 -1.26 -2.37 13.77
CA ASN A 129 -1.39 -1.11 13.06
C ASN A 129 0.01 -0.57 12.70
N PRO A 130 0.36 -0.43 11.41
CA PRO A 130 1.69 -0.01 10.97
C PRO A 130 2.13 1.35 11.54
N SER A 131 1.19 2.26 11.79
CA SER A 131 1.50 3.60 12.33
C SER A 131 1.89 3.59 13.81
N THR A 132 1.57 2.53 14.57
CA THR A 132 1.95 2.46 16.00
C THR A 132 3.46 2.32 16.19
N MET A 133 4.17 1.72 15.23
CA MET A 133 5.64 1.65 15.26
C MET A 133 6.26 3.04 15.11
N MET A 134 5.68 3.92 14.28
CA MET A 134 6.12 5.31 14.13
C MET A 134 5.90 6.12 15.42
N LEU A 135 4.81 5.88 16.13
CA LEU A 135 4.53 6.54 17.41
C LEU A 135 5.47 6.07 18.52
N GLN A 136 5.84 4.79 18.53
CA GLN A 136 6.77 4.23 19.53
C GLN A 136 8.21 4.72 19.31
N ALA A 137 8.67 4.80 18.06
CA ALA A 137 10.01 5.30 17.73
C ALA A 137 10.26 6.75 18.20
N GLY A 138 9.22 7.60 18.22
CA GLY A 138 9.30 8.97 18.74
C GLY A 138 9.27 9.08 20.28
N SER A 139 8.93 7.99 20.99
CA SER A 139 8.81 7.98 22.46
C SER A 139 10.09 7.55 23.18
N THR A 140 10.98 6.82 22.52
CA THR A 140 12.28 6.34 23.04
C THR A 140 13.40 7.39 23.01
N GLY A 141 13.12 8.63 22.57
CA GLY A 141 14.09 9.71 22.44
C GLY A 141 14.08 10.76 23.56
N ARG A 142 13.60 10.43 24.76
CA ARG A 142 13.60 11.35 25.92
C ARG A 142 14.12 10.69 27.18
#